data_AF-A0A7X7NTN4-F1
#
_entry.id   AF-A0A7X7NTN4-F1
#
_cell.length_a   1.000
_cell.length_b   1.000
_cell.length_c   1.000
_cell.angle_alpha   90.00
_cell.angle_beta   90.00
_cell.angle_gamma   90.00
#
_symmetry.space_group_name_H-M   'P 1'
#
loop_
_entity.id
_entity.type
_entity.pdbx_description
1 polymer ?
#
loop_
_entity_poly.entity_id
_entity_poly.type
_entity_poly.pdbx_seq_one_letter_code
_entity_poly.pdbx_strand_id
1 'polypeptide(L)'
;MTTIGLSDRLRFCLFLRGAQDEKRAWQMNSDSTEIPLEGDNLCFKAAELFFEAVGIEQEMLHLEIHLDKIIPVAAGLGGGSADAAATLRFLWSAWHAGLASSFGLDKKRIDKETLLQIALR
;
A
#
# COMPACT_ATOMS: atom_id res chain seq x y z
N MET A 1 14.47 -22.52 -20.97
CA MET A 1 14.14 -21.62 -19.85
C MET A 1 12.63 -21.50 -19.83
N THR A 2 11.98 -22.14 -18.86
CA THR A 2 10.51 -22.14 -18.76
C THR A 2 10.12 -20.97 -17.87
N THR A 3 9.38 -20.01 -18.42
CA THR A 3 8.81 -18.91 -17.65
C THR A 3 7.59 -19.44 -16.90
N ILE A 4 7.64 -19.47 -15.57
CA ILE A 4 6.46 -19.75 -14.75
C ILE A 4 5.90 -18.39 -14.34
N GLY A 5 4.66 -18.11 -14.75
CA GLY A 5 3.93 -16.90 -14.36
C GLY A 5 3.33 -17.07 -12.96
N LEU A 6 4.16 -16.89 -11.92
CA LEU A 6 3.67 -16.77 -10.54
C LEU A 6 3.49 -15.29 -10.22
N SER A 7 2.33 -14.93 -9.69
CA SER A 7 2.02 -13.56 -9.27
C SER A 7 1.20 -13.58 -7.99
N ASP A 8 1.55 -12.72 -7.05
CA ASP A 8 0.71 -12.45 -5.90
C ASP A 8 -0.45 -11.54 -6.30
N ARG A 9 -1.54 -11.55 -5.52
CA ARG A 9 -2.69 -10.67 -5.72
C ARG A 9 -2.94 -9.85 -4.48
N LEU A 10 -2.88 -8.53 -4.62
CA LEU A 10 -3.26 -7.59 -3.58
C LEU A 10 -4.65 -7.01 -3.86
N ARG A 11 -5.51 -7.02 -2.84
CA ARG A 11 -6.80 -6.34 -2.83
C ARG A 11 -6.75 -5.27 -1.75
N PHE A 12 -7.22 -4.08 -2.08
CA PHE A 12 -7.14 -2.92 -1.21
C PHE A 12 -8.55 -2.40 -0.90
N CYS A 13 -8.80 -2.10 0.38
CA CYS A 13 -9.93 -1.31 0.83
C CYS A 13 -9.38 -0.04 1.49
N LEU A 14 -9.76 1.13 0.97
CA LEU A 14 -9.32 2.43 1.48
C LEU A 14 -10.53 3.33 1.70
N PHE A 15 -10.67 3.88 2.91
CA PHE A 15 -11.71 4.85 3.22
C PHE A 15 -11.26 5.87 4.29
N LEU A 16 -11.96 7.00 4.36
CA LEU A 16 -11.75 8.02 5.39
C LEU A 16 -12.32 7.52 6.72
N ARG A 17 -11.54 7.62 7.80
CA ARG A 17 -12.01 7.26 9.14
C ARG A 17 -12.76 8.43 9.78
N GLY A 18 -13.89 8.11 10.39
CA GLY A 18 -14.59 9.02 11.30
C GLY A 18 -14.02 8.95 12.72
N ALA A 19 -14.30 9.95 13.54
CA ALA A 19 -13.87 10.00 14.95
C ALA A 19 -14.41 8.85 15.82
N GLN A 20 -15.39 8.08 15.33
CA GLN A 20 -15.97 6.91 16.02
C GLN A 20 -15.65 5.57 15.31
N ASP A 21 -14.73 5.53 14.36
CA ASP A 21 -14.34 4.28 13.73
C ASP A 21 -13.50 3.41 14.67
N GLU A 22 -14.07 2.29 15.10
CA GLU A 22 -13.39 1.27 15.93
C GLU A 22 -12.30 0.50 15.15
N LYS A 23 -12.35 0.55 13.81
CA LYS A 23 -11.36 -0.10 12.96
C LYS A 23 -10.01 0.60 13.13
N ARG A 24 -8.93 -0.19 13.32
CA ARG A 24 -7.53 0.26 13.28
C ARG A 24 -7.28 1.05 11.99
N ALA A 25 -6.34 2.01 12.02
CA ALA A 25 -5.93 2.69 10.80
C ALA A 25 -5.53 1.66 9.74
N TRP A 26 -4.61 0.76 10.07
CA TRP A 26 -4.07 -0.17 9.08
C TRP A 26 -4.30 -1.62 9.48
N GLN A 27 -4.69 -2.44 8.50
CA GLN A 27 -4.95 -3.86 8.67
C GLN A 27 -4.47 -4.64 7.45
N MET A 28 -3.90 -5.82 7.67
CA MET A 28 -3.49 -6.68 6.58
C MET A 28 -3.83 -8.13 6.90
N ASN A 29 -4.38 -8.79 5.90
CA ASN A 29 -4.75 -10.20 5.95
C ASN A 29 -4.04 -10.93 4.80
N SER A 30 -3.66 -12.17 5.04
CA SER A 30 -2.98 -13.03 4.07
C SER A 30 -3.50 -14.46 4.19
N ASP A 31 -3.49 -15.18 3.08
CA ASP A 31 -3.72 -16.63 3.05
C ASP A 31 -2.48 -17.44 3.46
N SER A 32 -1.30 -16.80 3.49
CA SER A 32 -0.05 -17.37 4.00
C SER A 32 0.30 -16.83 5.40
N THR A 33 0.75 -17.74 6.28
CA THR A 33 1.27 -17.44 7.62
C THR A 33 2.73 -16.99 7.64
N GLU A 34 3.41 -17.00 6.49
CA GLU A 34 4.85 -16.76 6.38
C GLU A 34 5.21 -15.27 6.21
N ILE A 35 4.20 -14.39 6.18
CA ILE A 35 4.37 -12.95 5.94
C ILE A 35 4.02 -12.16 7.20
N PRO A 36 4.84 -11.16 7.59
CA PRO A 36 4.47 -10.24 8.64
C PRO A 36 3.22 -9.45 8.23
N LEU A 37 2.13 -9.66 8.99
CA LEU A 37 0.85 -8.97 8.79
C LEU A 37 0.77 -7.63 9.52
N GLU A 38 1.78 -7.32 10.34
CA GLU A 38 1.90 -6.09 11.11
C GLU A 38 3.36 -5.59 11.09
N GLY A 39 3.56 -4.31 11.40
CA GLY A 39 4.89 -3.71 11.54
C GLY A 39 5.63 -3.60 10.21
N ASP A 40 6.75 -4.33 10.08
CA ASP A 40 7.76 -4.26 9.00
C ASP A 40 7.28 -4.67 7.59
N ASN A 41 5.96 -4.72 7.36
CA ASN A 41 5.44 -5.01 6.04
C ASN A 41 5.76 -3.86 5.06
N LEU A 42 6.43 -4.17 3.95
CA LEU A 42 6.83 -3.17 2.96
C LEU A 42 5.64 -2.44 2.31
N CYS A 43 4.46 -3.07 2.25
CA CYS A 43 3.24 -2.42 1.78
C CYS A 43 2.80 -1.29 2.71
N PHE A 44 2.84 -1.56 4.02
CA PHE A 44 2.56 -0.57 5.05
C PHE A 44 3.59 0.54 5.00
N LYS A 45 4.89 0.24 5.05
CA LYS A 45 5.94 1.26 4.93
C LYS A 45 5.78 2.14 3.68
N ALA A 46 5.45 1.54 2.54
CA ALA A 46 5.18 2.28 1.30
C ALA A 46 3.97 3.22 1.44
N ALA A 47 2.89 2.78 2.09
CA ALA A 47 1.76 3.63 2.40
C ALA A 47 2.12 4.76 3.38
N GLU A 48 3.06 4.54 4.32
CA GLU A 48 3.40 5.52 5.38
C GLU A 48 4.07 6.70 4.71
N LEU A 49 5.10 6.38 3.92
CA LEU A 49 5.87 7.35 3.17
C LEU A 49 5.01 8.11 2.15
N PHE A 50 4.03 7.44 1.53
CA PHE A 50 3.08 8.11 0.64
C PHE A 50 2.24 9.15 1.39
N PHE A 51 1.61 8.77 2.50
CA PHE A 51 0.75 9.67 3.27
C PHE A 51 1.52 10.78 3.99
N GLU A 52 2.74 10.49 4.45
CA GLU A 52 3.69 11.49 4.95
C GLU A 52 3.99 12.55 3.87
N ALA A 53 4.31 12.10 2.64
CA ALA A 53 4.64 13.01 1.54
C ALA A 53 3.46 13.92 1.13
N VAL A 54 2.22 13.42 1.22
CA VAL A 54 1.03 14.24 0.97
C VAL A 54 0.48 14.93 2.21
N GLY A 55 1.15 14.82 3.37
CA GLY A 55 0.82 15.48 4.62
C GLY A 55 -0.55 15.09 5.18
N ILE A 56 -0.87 13.80 5.18
CA ILE A 56 -2.09 13.24 5.78
C ILE A 56 -1.69 12.30 6.92
N GLU A 57 -2.32 12.48 8.07
CA GLU A 57 -2.15 11.58 9.20
C GLU A 57 -2.85 10.25 8.93
N GLN A 58 -2.15 9.15 9.22
CA GLN A 58 -2.61 7.80 8.90
C GLN A 58 -3.92 7.46 9.63
N GLU A 59 -4.12 8.05 10.81
CA GLU A 59 -5.28 7.89 11.67
C GLU A 59 -6.57 8.38 11.00
N MET A 60 -6.48 9.30 10.04
CA MET A 60 -7.61 9.81 9.26
C MET A 60 -8.12 8.82 8.21
N LEU A 61 -7.42 7.70 8.02
CA LEU A 61 -7.67 6.74 6.96
C LEU A 61 -7.69 5.32 7.49
N HIS A 62 -8.49 4.49 6.84
CA HIS A 62 -8.42 3.05 7.01
C HIS A 62 -7.88 2.43 5.74
N LEU A 63 -6.73 1.75 5.85
CA LEU A 63 -6.14 0.96 4.77
C LEU A 63 -6.15 -0.52 5.18
N GLU A 64 -6.90 -1.31 4.43
CA GLU A 64 -6.95 -2.75 4.58
C GLU A 64 -6.38 -3.41 3.31
N ILE A 65 -5.38 -4.28 3.49
CA ILE A 65 -4.69 -5.00 2.42
C ILE A 65 -4.95 -6.49 2.58
N HIS A 66 -5.52 -7.12 1.55
CA HIS A 66 -5.61 -8.58 1.47
C HIS A 66 -4.60 -9.07 0.45
N LEU A 67 -3.69 -9.93 0.87
CA LEU A 67 -2.64 -10.49 0.05
C LEU A 67 -2.88 -11.98 -0.16
N ASP A 68 -3.16 -12.37 -1.41
CA ASP A 68 -3.22 -13.77 -1.82
C ASP A 68 -1.82 -14.16 -2.34
N LYS A 69 -1.09 -14.98 -1.59
CA LYS A 69 0.30 -15.36 -1.87
C LYS A 69 0.38 -16.62 -2.72
N ILE A 70 0.93 -16.44 -3.91
CA ILE A 70 1.19 -17.54 -4.85
C ILE A 70 2.71 -17.70 -5.07
N ILE A 71 3.49 -16.61 -4.98
CA ILE A 71 4.95 -16.66 -5.06
C ILE A 71 5.51 -17.15 -3.72
N PRO A 72 6.24 -18.29 -3.69
CA PRO A 72 6.84 -18.80 -2.46
C PRO A 72 7.73 -17.76 -1.77
N VAL A 73 7.60 -17.64 -0.45
CA VAL A 73 8.44 -16.75 0.35
C VAL A 73 9.91 -17.17 0.22
N ALA A 74 10.83 -16.20 0.17
CA ALA A 74 12.28 -16.41 0.07
C ALA A 74 12.81 -17.10 -1.22
N ALA A 75 12.03 -17.21 -2.29
CA ALA A 75 12.51 -17.71 -3.58
C ALA A 75 13.52 -16.77 -4.31
N GLY A 76 13.89 -15.63 -3.72
CA GLY A 76 14.76 -14.63 -4.36
C GLY A 76 14.09 -13.87 -5.51
N LEU A 77 12.74 -13.91 -5.60
CA LEU A 77 11.96 -13.40 -6.74
C LEU A 77 11.45 -11.95 -6.57
N GLY A 78 11.79 -11.27 -5.47
CA GLY A 78 11.41 -9.86 -5.26
C GLY A 78 9.94 -9.61 -4.91
N GLY A 79 9.20 -10.61 -4.43
CA GLY A 79 7.77 -10.50 -4.11
C GLY A 79 7.42 -9.28 -3.23
N GLY A 80 8.09 -9.10 -2.09
CA GLY A 80 7.80 -7.98 -1.19
C GLY A 80 8.04 -6.59 -1.79
N SER A 81 9.01 -6.44 -2.70
CA SER A 81 9.23 -5.16 -3.42
C SER A 81 8.14 -4.93 -4.47
N ALA A 82 7.71 -6.00 -5.16
CA ALA A 82 6.58 -5.94 -6.08
C ALA A 82 5.28 -5.56 -5.37
N ASP A 83 5.05 -6.09 -4.17
CA ASP A 83 3.86 -5.80 -3.35
C ASP A 83 3.86 -4.34 -2.85
N ALA A 84 5.01 -3.83 -2.41
CA ALA A 84 5.19 -2.42 -2.05
C ALA A 84 4.95 -1.49 -3.26
N ALA A 85 5.51 -1.84 -4.42
CA ALA A 85 5.28 -1.09 -5.65
C ALA A 85 3.81 -1.12 -6.09
N ALA A 86 3.14 -2.27 -5.94
CA ALA A 86 1.70 -2.40 -6.19
C ALA A 86 0.88 -1.50 -5.27
N THR A 87 1.26 -1.41 -3.99
CA THR A 87 0.64 -0.53 -3.00
C THR A 87 0.80 0.94 -3.39
N LEU A 88 2.00 1.40 -3.76
CA LEU A 88 2.22 2.77 -4.24
C LEU A 88 1.40 3.08 -5.49
N ARG A 89 1.31 2.14 -6.44
CA ARG A 89 0.50 2.30 -7.65
C ARG A 89 -0.99 2.44 -7.33
N PHE A 90 -1.50 1.65 -6.38
CA PHE A 90 -2.87 1.77 -5.89
C PHE A 90 -3.12 3.15 -5.28
N LEU A 91 -2.26 3.58 -4.33
CA LEU A 91 -2.40 4.87 -3.65
C LEU A 91 -2.30 6.06 -4.60
N TRP A 92 -1.34 6.02 -5.54
CA TRP A 92 -1.22 7.02 -6.59
C TRP A 92 -2.53 7.12 -7.41
N SER A 93 -3.13 5.98 -7.75
CA SER A 93 -4.38 5.95 -8.51
C SER A 93 -5.55 6.49 -7.69
N ALA A 94 -5.68 6.07 -6.43
CA ALA A 94 -6.72 6.54 -5.50
C ALA A 94 -6.62 8.06 -5.25
N TRP A 95 -5.40 8.57 -5.09
CA TRP A 95 -5.10 10.00 -4.97
C TRP A 95 -5.69 10.82 -6.11
N HIS A 96 -5.43 10.37 -7.34
CA HIS A 96 -5.90 11.04 -8.55
C HIS A 96 -7.38 10.80 -8.84
N ALA A 97 -7.96 9.72 -8.34
CA ALA A 97 -9.37 9.37 -8.53
C ALA A 97 -10.33 10.16 -7.64
N GLY A 98 -9.86 10.75 -6.53
CA GLY A 98 -10.71 11.59 -5.70
C GLY A 98 -10.22 11.80 -4.27
N LEU A 99 -9.29 10.95 -3.79
CA LEU A 99 -8.80 11.03 -2.41
C LEU A 99 -8.18 12.40 -2.10
N ALA A 100 -7.39 12.96 -3.01
CA ALA A 100 -6.84 14.32 -2.83
C ALA A 100 -7.94 15.36 -2.59
N SER A 101 -8.99 15.30 -3.41
CA SER A 101 -10.14 16.22 -3.34
C SER A 101 -10.96 16.02 -2.07
N SER A 102 -11.07 14.79 -1.56
CA SER A 102 -11.73 14.50 -0.28
C SER A 102 -11.05 15.17 0.92
N PHE A 103 -9.74 15.43 0.84
CA PHE A 103 -8.99 16.20 1.84
C PHE A 103 -8.84 17.69 1.48
N GLY A 104 -9.45 18.16 0.38
CA GLY A 104 -9.29 19.53 -0.11
C GLY A 104 -7.88 19.84 -0.62
N LEU A 105 -7.13 18.83 -1.06
CA LEU A 105 -5.74 18.94 -1.51
C LEU A 105 -5.63 18.88 -3.04
N ASP A 106 -4.59 19.53 -3.57
CA ASP A 106 -4.24 19.42 -4.99
C ASP A 106 -3.61 18.06 -5.28
N LYS A 107 -4.03 17.42 -6.37
CA LYS A 107 -3.45 16.16 -6.87
C LYS A 107 -1.94 16.29 -7.12
N LYS A 108 -1.46 17.48 -7.48
CA LYS A 108 -0.04 17.80 -7.73
C LYS A 108 0.82 17.87 -6.46
N ARG A 109 0.24 17.71 -5.27
CA ARG A 109 0.99 17.69 -4.00
C ARG A 109 2.06 16.59 -3.97
N ILE A 110 1.84 15.52 -4.72
CA ILE A 110 2.84 14.48 -4.98
C ILE A 110 3.01 14.32 -6.49
N ASP A 111 4.26 14.22 -6.94
CA ASP A 111 4.62 13.97 -8.32
C ASP A 111 5.27 12.60 -8.50
N LYS A 112 5.55 12.24 -9.75
CA LYS A 112 6.17 10.95 -10.08
C LYS A 112 7.59 10.83 -9.51
N GLU A 113 8.33 11.93 -9.41
CA GLU A 113 9.70 11.91 -8.89
C GLU A 113 9.69 11.59 -7.40
N THR A 114 8.85 12.26 -6.63
CA THR A 114 8.62 11.98 -5.21
C THR A 114 8.16 10.54 -5.00
N LEU A 115 7.23 10.04 -5.83
CA LEU A 115 6.78 8.65 -5.77
C LEU A 115 7.92 7.65 -6.03
N LEU A 116 8.82 7.96 -6.97
CA LEU A 116 9.99 7.14 -7.26
C LEU A 116 11.00 7.16 -6.10
N GLN A 117 11.21 8.32 -5.48
CA GLN A 117 12.07 8.42 -4.30
C GLN A 117 11.51 7.59 -3.13
N ILE A 118 10.19 7.57 -2.93
CA ILE A 118 9.54 6.71 -1.95
C ILE A 118 9.79 5.22 -2.27
N ALA A 119 9.68 4.82 -3.54
CA ALA A 119 9.90 3.44 -3.95
C ALA A 119 11.34 2.92 -3.73
N LEU A 120 12.30 3.82 -3.53
CA LEU A 120 13.72 3.51 -3.31
C LEU A 120 14.13 3.47 -1.83
N ARG A 121 13.21 3.72 -0.88
CA ARG A 121 13.47 3.79 0.57
C ARG A 121 13.06 2.52 1.33
#